data_AF-A0A6B3F6K2-F1
#
_entry.id   AF-A0A6B3F6K2-F1
#
_cell.length_a   1.000
_cell.length_b   1.000
_cell.length_c   1.000
_cell.angle_alpha   90.00
_cell.angle_beta   90.00
_cell.angle_gamma   90.00
#
_symmetry.space_group_name_H-M   'P 1'
#
loop_
_entity.id
_entity.type
_entity.pdbx_description
1 polymer ?
#
loop_
_entity_poly.entity_id
_entity_poly.type
_entity_poly.pdbx_seq_one_letter_code
_entity_poly.pdbx_strand_id
1 'polypeptide(L)'
;AIERRIEHRYLDVKADDVAHALALATAARDRREPLSIGLLGNAAEIVPQLLAEGAPIDIVTDQTSAHDPLAYLPVGVEFADMAAYAKEKPAE
;
A
#
# COMPACT_ATOMS: atom_id res chain seq x y z
N ALA A 1 9.18 -0.54 6.26
CA ALA A 1 8.98 -1.73 5.38
C ALA A 1 9.41 -1.46 3.93
N ILE A 2 8.96 -0.35 3.32
CA ILE A 2 9.32 0.06 1.96
C ILE A 2 10.84 0.20 1.80
N GLU A 3 11.49 1.00 2.65
CA GLU A 3 12.95 1.25 2.59
C GLU A 3 13.76 -0.04 2.60
N ARG A 4 13.49 -0.94 3.56
CA ARG A 4 14.12 -2.27 3.63
C ARG A 4 13.98 -3.09 2.32
N ARG A 5 12.84 -2.98 1.63
CA ARG A 5 12.62 -3.69 0.36
C ARG A 5 13.44 -3.08 -0.78
N ILE A 6 13.63 -1.76 -0.78
CA ILE A 6 14.52 -1.06 -1.71
C ILE A 6 15.98 -1.45 -1.45
N GLU A 7 16.43 -1.40 -0.20
CA GLU A 7 17.78 -1.80 0.21
C GLU A 7 18.11 -3.24 -0.24
N HIS A 8 17.13 -4.14 -0.14
CA HIS A 8 17.28 -5.54 -0.53
C HIS A 8 16.98 -5.81 -2.01
N ARG A 9 16.69 -4.77 -2.82
CA ARG A 9 16.37 -4.85 -4.26
C ARG A 9 15.13 -5.72 -4.60
N TYR A 10 14.16 -5.76 -3.69
CA TYR A 10 12.82 -6.31 -3.92
C TYR A 10 11.81 -5.25 -4.38
N LEU A 11 12.19 -3.97 -4.34
CA LEU A 11 11.37 -2.83 -4.73
C LEU A 11 12.27 -1.78 -5.40
N ASP A 12 11.84 -1.17 -6.50
CA ASP A 12 12.68 -0.24 -7.26
C ASP A 12 12.61 1.18 -6.70
N VAL A 13 11.39 1.71 -6.51
CA VAL A 13 11.16 3.10 -6.12
C VAL A 13 10.09 3.23 -5.05
N LYS A 14 10.13 4.34 -4.32
CA LYS A 14 9.06 4.79 -3.43
C LYS A 14 8.35 5.98 -4.09
N ALA A 15 7.03 5.95 -4.13
CA ALA A 15 6.22 7.09 -4.52
C ALA A 15 5.91 7.99 -3.32
N ASP A 16 5.70 9.27 -3.58
CA ASP A 16 5.38 10.26 -2.54
C ASP A 16 3.89 10.25 -2.17
N ASP A 17 3.02 10.00 -3.16
CA ASP A 17 1.57 9.93 -3.01
C ASP A 17 0.93 9.07 -4.12
N VAL A 18 -0.40 8.94 -4.07
CA VAL A 18 -1.20 8.16 -5.03
C VAL A 18 -1.03 8.67 -6.47
N ALA A 19 -1.02 9.98 -6.66
CA ALA A 19 -0.91 10.59 -7.99
C ALA A 19 0.47 10.34 -8.61
N HIS A 20 1.53 10.49 -7.81
CA HIS A 20 2.89 10.17 -8.21
C HIS A 20 3.04 8.67 -8.53
N ALA A 21 2.47 7.78 -7.69
CA ALA A 21 2.48 6.35 -7.94
C ALA A 21 1.80 5.98 -9.28
N LEU A 22 0.63 6.56 -9.56
CA LEU A 22 -0.07 6.35 -10.82
C LEU A 22 0.73 6.89 -12.02
N ALA A 23 1.30 8.09 -11.91
CA ALA A 23 2.11 8.67 -12.97
C ALA A 23 3.32 7.79 -13.32
N LEU A 24 4.04 7.28 -12.32
CA LEU A 24 5.15 6.35 -12.50
C LEU A 24 4.68 5.04 -13.16
N ALA A 25 3.59 4.45 -12.67
CA ALA A 25 3.05 3.19 -13.16
C ALA A 25 2.61 3.30 -14.63
N THR A 26 1.85 4.34 -14.98
CA THR A 26 1.38 4.55 -16.35
C THR A 26 2.54 4.84 -17.30
N ALA A 27 3.51 5.64 -16.88
CA ALA A 27 4.66 5.95 -17.73
C ALA A 27 5.54 4.71 -17.99
N ALA A 28 5.76 3.86 -16.98
CA ALA A 28 6.50 2.60 -17.13
C ALA A 28 5.74 1.60 -18.03
N ARG A 29 4.43 1.45 -17.83
CA ARG A 29 3.56 0.63 -18.70
C ARG A 29 3.65 1.05 -20.15
N ASP A 30 3.52 2.34 -20.43
CA ASP A 30 3.51 2.88 -21.80
C ASP A 30 4.86 2.71 -22.50
N ARG A 31 5.96 2.72 -21.73
CA ARG A 31 7.31 2.39 -22.23
C ARG A 31 7.62 0.90 -22.26
N ARG A 32 6.73 0.04 -21.74
CA ARG A 32 6.92 -1.41 -21.57
C ARG A 32 8.15 -1.76 -20.72
N GLU A 33 8.40 -0.97 -19.68
CA GLU A 33 9.47 -1.19 -18.72
C GLU A 33 8.89 -1.78 -17.43
N PRO A 34 9.50 -2.84 -16.86
CA PRO A 34 9.11 -3.32 -15.55
C PRO A 34 9.51 -2.30 -14.49
N LEU A 35 8.59 -1.96 -13.59
CA LEU A 35 8.85 -1.08 -12.45
C LEU A 35 7.98 -1.49 -11.26
N SER A 36 8.60 -1.65 -10.10
CA SER A 36 7.92 -1.90 -8.83
C SER A 36 7.92 -0.63 -7.96
N ILE A 37 6.74 -0.21 -7.52
CA ILE A 37 6.49 1.07 -6.86
C ILE A 37 5.94 0.83 -5.46
N GLY A 38 6.62 1.33 -4.44
CA GLY A 38 6.13 1.30 -3.06
C GLY A 38 5.37 2.57 -2.75
N LEU A 39 4.07 2.45 -2.46
CA LEU A 39 3.24 3.54 -1.99
C LEU A 39 2.99 3.37 -0.48
N LEU A 40 3.29 4.40 0.30
CA LEU A 40 3.01 4.41 1.73
C LEU A 40 1.55 4.80 1.97
N GLY A 41 0.79 3.93 2.62
CA GLY A 41 -0.57 4.22 3.08
C GLY A 41 -1.35 2.96 3.44
N ASN A 42 -2.63 3.12 3.80
CA ASN A 42 -3.51 2.02 4.15
C ASN A 42 -4.23 1.49 2.90
N ALA A 43 -4.12 0.19 2.63
CA ALA A 43 -4.79 -0.45 1.49
C ALA A 43 -6.32 -0.31 1.56
N ALA A 44 -6.90 -0.31 2.77
CA ALA A 44 -8.32 -0.16 2.99
C ALA A 44 -8.86 1.24 2.61
N GLU A 45 -7.99 2.24 2.46
CA GLU A 45 -8.34 3.60 2.00
C GLU A 45 -7.98 3.80 0.53
N ILE A 46 -6.77 3.37 0.14
CA ILE A 46 -6.22 3.62 -1.19
C ILE A 46 -6.92 2.78 -2.27
N VAL A 47 -7.23 1.50 -2.01
CA VAL A 47 -7.85 0.65 -3.03
C VAL A 47 -9.25 1.18 -3.43
N PRO A 48 -10.14 1.57 -2.48
CA PRO A 48 -11.39 2.25 -2.83
C PRO A 48 -11.19 3.57 -3.57
N GLN A 49 -10.19 4.38 -3.18
CA GLN A 49 -9.87 5.62 -3.88
C GLN A 49 -9.49 5.36 -5.35
N LEU A 50 -8.57 4.42 -5.59
CA LEU A 50 -8.13 4.04 -6.94
C LEU A 50 -9.29 3.54 -7.81
N LEU A 51 -10.22 2.77 -7.21
CA LEU A 51 -11.43 2.33 -7.89
C LEU A 51 -12.33 3.51 -8.27
N ALA A 52 -12.56 4.44 -7.34
CA ALA A 52 -13.39 5.61 -7.56
C ALA A 52 -12.81 6.56 -8.62
N GLU A 53 -11.48 6.65 -8.69
CA GLU A 53 -10.76 7.46 -9.69
C GLU A 53 -10.63 6.77 -11.06
N GLY A 54 -11.05 5.50 -11.18
CA GLY A 54 -10.94 4.75 -12.42
C GLY A 54 -9.48 4.45 -12.81
N ALA A 55 -8.63 4.19 -11.82
CA ALA A 55 -7.22 3.88 -12.05
C ALA A 55 -7.06 2.69 -13.01
N PRO A 56 -6.14 2.75 -13.99
CA PRO A 56 -5.99 1.73 -15.03
C PRO A 56 -5.20 0.52 -14.49
N ILE A 57 -5.87 -0.33 -13.71
CA ILE A 57 -5.30 -1.51 -13.05
C ILE A 57 -5.81 -2.79 -13.73
N ASP A 58 -4.88 -3.62 -14.22
CA ASP A 58 -5.23 -4.86 -14.91
C ASP A 58 -5.41 -6.06 -13.96
N ILE A 59 -4.64 -6.10 -12.87
CA ILE A 59 -4.60 -7.22 -11.92
C ILE A 59 -4.60 -6.68 -10.49
N VAL A 60 -5.41 -7.29 -9.63
CA VAL A 60 -5.51 -6.96 -8.20
C VAL A 60 -5.29 -8.22 -7.37
N THR A 61 -4.50 -8.09 -6.31
CA THR A 61 -4.30 -9.12 -5.28
C THR A 61 -3.99 -8.44 -3.94
N ASP A 62 -4.05 -9.20 -2.85
CA ASP A 62 -3.67 -8.74 -1.52
C ASP A 62 -2.78 -9.77 -0.79
N GLN A 63 -1.78 -9.26 -0.06
CA GLN A 63 -0.86 -10.06 0.77
C GLN A 63 -0.58 -9.36 2.10
N THR A 64 -1.55 -8.62 2.63
CA THR A 64 -1.48 -8.14 4.00
C THR A 64 -1.54 -9.30 4.99
N SER A 65 -1.25 -9.03 6.26
CA SER A 65 -1.42 -9.99 7.34
C SER A 65 -2.90 -10.19 7.74
N ALA A 66 -3.83 -10.22 6.79
CA ALA A 66 -5.28 -10.36 7.05
C ALA A 66 -5.67 -11.65 7.81
N HIS A 67 -4.76 -12.63 7.89
CA HIS A 67 -4.94 -13.84 8.70
C HIS A 67 -4.90 -13.56 10.21
N ASP A 68 -4.27 -12.47 10.63
CA ASP A 68 -4.23 -11.99 12.01
C ASP A 68 -4.88 -10.59 12.04
N PRO A 69 -6.16 -10.48 12.44
CA PRO A 69 -6.86 -9.21 12.48
C PRO A 69 -6.20 -8.15 13.37
N LEU A 70 -5.47 -8.57 14.41
CA LEU A 70 -4.73 -7.65 15.29
C LEU A 70 -3.46 -7.08 14.62
N ALA A 71 -3.06 -7.65 13.49
CA ALA A 71 -1.92 -7.23 12.68
C ALA A 71 -2.31 -6.51 11.38
N TYR A 72 -3.60 -6.30 11.11
CA TYR A 72 -4.09 -5.48 9.99
C TYR A 72 -4.47 -4.08 10.48
N LEU A 73 -3.85 -3.02 9.94
CA LEU A 73 -4.07 -1.65 10.40
C LEU A 73 -5.52 -1.19 10.12
N PRO A 74 -6.34 -0.91 11.14
CA PRO A 74 -7.70 -0.41 10.94
C PRO A 74 -7.71 0.99 10.32
N VAL A 75 -8.76 1.31 9.57
CA VAL A 75 -8.98 2.68 9.06
C VAL A 75 -9.21 3.63 10.23
N GLY A 76 -8.59 4.81 10.19
CA GLY A 76 -8.69 5.82 11.24
C GLY A 76 -7.80 5.57 12.46
N VAL A 77 -6.99 4.51 12.47
CA VAL A 77 -5.95 4.26 13.48
C VAL A 77 -4.60 4.60 12.88
N GLU A 78 -3.81 5.42 13.58
CA GLU A 78 -2.44 5.72 13.19
C GLU A 78 -1.54 4.49 13.38
N PHE A 79 -0.61 4.28 12.46
CA PHE A 79 0.29 3.11 12.51
C PHE A 79 1.10 3.01 13.81
N ALA A 80 1.49 4.16 14.37
CA ALA A 80 2.23 4.22 15.63
C ALA A 80 1.39 3.75 16.84
N ASP A 81 0.07 3.92 16.78
CA ASP A 81 -0.85 3.61 17.87
C ASP A 81 -1.45 2.21 17.76
N MET A 82 -1.36 1.59 16.57
CA MET A 82 -1.93 0.28 16.27
C MET A 82 -1.63 -0.80 17.32
N ALA A 83 -0.38 -0.90 17.76
CA ALA A 83 0.02 -1.92 18.73
C ALA A 83 -0.61 -1.70 20.12
N ALA A 84 -0.77 -0.44 20.53
CA ALA A 84 -1.46 -0.10 21.77
C ALA A 84 -2.96 -0.36 21.64
N TYR A 85 -3.56 0.08 20.53
CA TYR A 85 -4.98 -0.12 20.22
C TYR A 85 -5.36 -1.61 20.26
N ALA A 86 -4.61 -2.46 19.56
CA ALA A 86 -4.86 -3.91 19.52
C ALA A 86 -4.74 -4.58 20.90
N LYS A 87 -3.89 -4.05 21.79
CA LYS A 87 -3.71 -4.56 23.15
C LYS A 87 -4.85 -4.12 24.09
N GLU A 88 -5.28 -2.87 23.98
CA GLU A 88 -6.28 -2.27 24.87
C GLU A 88 -7.70 -2.65 24.49
N LYS A 89 -7.98 -2.76 23.19
CA LYS A 89 -9.30 -2.99 22.62
C LYS A 89 -9.29 -4.14 21.60
N PRO A 90 -8.88 -5.37 21.98
CA PRO A 90 -8.68 -6.49 21.04
C PRO A 90 -9.97 -7.01 20.36
N ALA A 91 -11.14 -6.57 20.81
CA ALA A 91 -12.43 -6.95 20.24
C ALA A 91 -13.04 -5.87 19.33
N GLU A 92 -12.46 -4.67 19.30
CA GLU A 92 -12.80 -3.57 18.39
C GLU A 92 -11.84 -3.58 17.20
#